data_AF-A0A6I5E5Q1-F1
#
_entry.id   AF-A0A6I5E5Q1-F1
#
_cell.length_a   1.000
_cell.length_b   1.000
_cell.length_c   1.000
_cell.angle_alpha   90.00
_cell.angle_beta   90.00
_cell.angle_gamma   90.00
#
_symmetry.space_group_name_H-M   'P 1'
#
loop_
_entity.id
_entity.type
_entity.pdbx_description
1 polymer ?
#
loop_
_entity_poly.entity_id
_entity_poly.type
_entity_poly.pdbx_seq_one_letter_code
_entity_poly.pdbx_strand_id
1 'polypeptide(L)'
;MALPRSPAAALPGPQWAEQDSWSYRDLDQAPLSAECRDELETLRAEAGGGRPPGGWPAGWPAPPLVVRESLFLCLFRAALARGELRYGRFVWQDLDSELGVHYQESRAALLNGIVLIGLRTFCDQISGGEAAQMELVVPMAVGTPNEPAGLVVAAETTARGPELLVDVWGETAVAACWQALIAVCRYVASLAGEDQYCRPLVPGGVHAADGFLTVVPQAMHAVDRQGPR
;
A
#
# COMPACT_ATOMS: atom_id res chain seq x y z
N MET A 1 -37.16 -31.56 15.71
CA MET A 1 -36.75 -30.51 16.66
C MET A 1 -35.30 -30.16 16.33
N ALA A 2 -35.08 -29.10 15.55
CA ALA A 2 -33.75 -28.72 15.07
C ALA A 2 -33.12 -27.72 16.06
N LEU A 3 -31.89 -27.99 16.49
CA LEU A 3 -31.12 -27.09 17.33
C LEU A 3 -30.72 -25.84 16.54
N PRO A 4 -30.79 -24.62 17.13
CA PRO A 4 -30.35 -23.41 16.46
C PRO A 4 -28.81 -23.42 16.33
N ARG A 5 -28.31 -23.09 15.13
CA ARG A 5 -26.89 -22.83 14.90
C ARG A 5 -26.50 -21.55 15.63
N SER A 6 -25.53 -21.66 16.54
CA SER A 6 -24.88 -20.51 17.16
C SER A 6 -24.21 -19.67 16.06
N PRO A 7 -24.29 -18.32 16.09
CA PRO A 7 -23.52 -17.50 15.18
C PRO A 7 -22.03 -17.73 15.45
N ALA A 8 -21.25 -17.98 14.40
CA ALA A 8 -19.80 -18.03 14.49
C ALA A 8 -19.34 -16.70 15.11
N ALA A 9 -18.71 -16.77 16.28
CA ALA A 9 -18.03 -15.61 16.84
C ALA A 9 -16.99 -15.17 15.82
N ALA A 10 -17.07 -13.90 15.38
CA ALA A 10 -16.02 -13.29 14.57
C ALA A 10 -14.71 -13.47 15.33
N LEU A 11 -13.73 -14.13 14.71
CA LEU A 11 -12.38 -14.16 15.23
C LEU A 11 -11.91 -12.70 15.35
N PRO A 12 -11.28 -12.30 16.47
CA PRO A 12 -10.67 -10.99 16.55
C PRO A 12 -9.67 -10.86 15.40
N GLY A 13 -9.78 -9.77 14.64
CA GLY A 13 -8.83 -9.46 13.58
C GLY A 13 -7.42 -9.34 14.16
N PRO A 14 -6.38 -9.50 13.34
CA PRO A 14 -5.01 -9.46 13.84
C PRO A 14 -4.71 -8.08 14.47
N GLN A 15 -4.03 -8.09 15.63
CA GLN A 15 -3.84 -6.93 16.50
C GLN A 15 -3.14 -5.72 15.83
N TRP A 16 -2.50 -5.91 14.68
CA TRP A 16 -1.95 -4.81 13.88
C TRP A 16 -3.03 -3.89 13.27
N ALA A 17 -4.29 -4.31 13.22
CA ALA A 17 -5.40 -3.50 12.74
C ALA A 17 -5.87 -2.43 13.74
N GLU A 18 -5.55 -2.56 15.04
CA GLU A 18 -6.07 -1.70 16.13
C GLU A 18 -5.24 -0.42 16.39
N GLN A 19 -4.18 -0.14 15.62
CA GLN A 19 -3.42 1.11 15.75
C GLN A 19 -4.04 2.23 14.88
N ASP A 20 -5.04 2.89 15.46
CA ASP A 20 -5.92 3.90 14.86
C ASP A 20 -5.28 5.28 14.56
N SER A 21 -3.96 5.45 14.73
CA SER A 21 -3.30 6.76 14.58
C SER A 21 -2.58 6.98 13.25
N TRP A 22 -2.25 5.91 12.51
CA TRP A 22 -1.47 6.04 11.28
C TRP A 22 -2.33 6.42 10.08
N SER A 23 -1.89 7.43 9.34
CA SER A 23 -2.48 7.89 8.09
C SER A 23 -1.48 7.83 6.95
N TYR A 24 -1.97 7.67 5.72
CA TYR A 24 -1.13 7.79 4.52
C TYR A 24 -0.39 9.13 4.43
N ARG A 25 -0.87 10.17 5.15
CA ARG A 25 -0.19 11.47 5.26
C ARG A 25 1.11 11.41 6.05
N ASP A 26 1.28 10.43 6.93
CA ASP A 26 2.50 10.24 7.70
C ASP A 26 3.69 9.84 6.81
N LEU A 27 3.43 9.42 5.57
CA LEU A 27 4.47 9.22 4.54
C LEU A 27 5.25 10.51 4.22
N ASP A 28 4.67 11.68 4.47
CA ASP A 28 5.35 12.98 4.33
C ASP A 28 6.54 13.11 5.30
N GLN A 29 6.43 12.49 6.48
CA GLN A 29 7.43 12.53 7.54
C GLN A 29 8.24 11.23 7.63
N ALA A 30 8.08 10.33 6.66
CA ALA A 30 8.81 9.08 6.64
C ALA A 30 10.32 9.34 6.45
N PRO A 31 11.21 8.71 7.25
CA PRO A 31 12.66 8.75 7.05
C PRO A 31 13.05 7.96 5.80
N LEU A 32 12.88 8.60 4.64
CA LEU A 32 13.30 8.11 3.33
C LEU A 32 14.81 8.35 3.10
N SER A 33 15.41 7.58 2.19
CA SER A 33 16.77 7.83 1.71
C SER A 33 16.88 9.22 1.06
N ALA A 34 18.10 9.75 0.90
CA ALA A 34 18.30 11.03 0.22
C ALA A 34 17.78 10.98 -1.23
N GLU A 35 18.13 9.92 -1.97
CA GLU A 35 17.66 9.70 -3.35
C GLU A 35 16.12 9.66 -3.45
N CYS A 36 15.44 8.92 -2.56
CA CYS A 36 13.98 8.87 -2.57
C CYS A 36 13.35 10.21 -2.17
N ARG A 37 14.00 11.04 -1.37
CA ARG A 37 13.53 12.40 -1.07
C ARG A 37 13.67 13.31 -2.28
N ASP A 38 14.79 13.25 -2.99
CA ASP A 38 15.00 14.04 -4.20
C ASP A 38 13.99 13.66 -5.30
N GLU A 39 13.74 12.36 -5.50
CA GLU A 39 12.70 11.88 -6.43
C GLU A 39 11.30 12.35 -6.00
N LEU A 40 10.99 12.32 -4.70
CA LEU A 40 9.70 12.78 -4.16
C LEU A 40 9.51 14.30 -4.34
N GLU A 41 10.53 15.12 -4.09
CA GLU A 41 10.48 16.56 -4.33
C GLU A 41 10.29 16.88 -5.82
N THR A 42 10.95 16.12 -6.70
CA THR A 42 10.73 16.22 -8.14
C THR A 42 9.26 15.94 -8.50
N LEU A 43 8.69 14.86 -7.97
CA LEU A 43 7.29 14.50 -8.19
C LEU A 43 6.33 15.58 -7.66
N ARG A 44 6.63 16.20 -6.51
CA ARG A 44 5.83 17.31 -5.95
C ARG A 44 5.85 18.54 -6.85
N ALA A 45 7.01 18.89 -7.38
CA ALA A 45 7.17 20.01 -8.29
C ALA A 45 6.34 19.79 -9.58
N GLU A 46 6.35 18.57 -10.12
CA GLU A 46 5.53 18.19 -11.27
C GLU A 46 4.03 18.23 -10.95
N ALA A 47 3.63 17.72 -9.78
CA ALA A 47 2.23 17.66 -9.34
C ALA A 47 1.59 19.04 -9.13
N GLY A 48 2.38 20.06 -8.78
CA GLY A 48 1.93 21.44 -8.67
C GLY A 48 1.60 22.10 -10.02
N GLY A 49 2.06 21.51 -11.13
CA GLY A 49 1.83 22.03 -12.47
C GLY A 49 0.37 21.92 -12.91
N GLY A 50 -0.26 23.05 -13.24
CA GLY A 50 -1.59 23.06 -13.86
C GLY A 50 -2.78 22.99 -12.89
N ARG A 51 -2.55 23.16 -11.58
CA ARG A 51 -3.64 23.30 -10.60
C ARG A 51 -4.53 24.51 -10.94
N PRO A 52 -5.86 24.34 -11.06
CA PRO A 52 -6.77 25.47 -11.29
C PRO A 52 -6.78 26.47 -10.13
N PRO A 53 -7.02 27.77 -10.40
CA PRO A 53 -7.25 28.76 -9.35
C PRO A 53 -8.43 28.33 -8.47
N GLY A 54 -8.19 28.23 -7.16
CA GLY A 54 -9.21 27.80 -6.20
C GLY A 54 -9.36 26.29 -6.03
N GLY A 55 -8.54 25.46 -6.70
CA GLY A 55 -8.54 24.00 -6.53
C GLY A 55 -9.30 23.24 -7.63
N TRP A 56 -9.19 21.91 -7.59
CA TRP A 56 -9.82 21.04 -8.61
C TRP A 56 -11.35 20.99 -8.44
N PRO A 57 -12.14 21.12 -9.52
CA PRO A 57 -13.59 20.95 -9.44
C PRO A 57 -13.98 19.52 -9.07
N ALA A 58 -15.13 19.34 -8.41
CA ALA A 58 -15.61 18.03 -7.97
C ALA A 58 -15.66 17.00 -9.12
N GLY A 59 -15.11 15.81 -8.90
CA GLY A 59 -15.09 14.73 -9.90
C GLY A 59 -14.07 14.91 -11.03
N TRP A 60 -13.34 16.05 -11.09
CA TRP A 60 -12.38 16.28 -12.17
C TRP A 60 -11.06 15.54 -11.91
N PRO A 61 -10.48 14.89 -12.94
CA PRO A 61 -9.15 14.32 -12.84
C PRO A 61 -8.08 15.41 -12.92
N ALA A 62 -7.00 15.21 -12.16
CA ALA A 62 -5.74 15.94 -12.33
C ALA A 62 -4.80 15.17 -13.28
N PRO A 63 -3.73 15.82 -13.79
CA PRO A 63 -2.70 15.13 -14.55
C PRO A 63 -2.18 13.88 -13.81
N PRO A 64 -1.93 12.77 -14.53
CA PRO A 64 -1.36 11.57 -13.93
C PRO A 64 0.02 11.83 -13.32
N LEU A 65 0.26 11.24 -12.16
CA LEU A 65 1.54 11.24 -11.47
C LEU A 65 2.23 9.90 -11.71
N VAL A 66 3.46 9.95 -12.22
CA VAL A 66 4.25 8.77 -12.58
C VAL A 66 5.32 8.55 -11.54
N VAL A 67 5.26 7.41 -10.87
CA VAL A 67 6.17 7.04 -9.78
C VAL A 67 7.07 5.91 -10.26
N ARG A 68 8.38 6.13 -10.20
CA ARG A 68 9.38 5.09 -10.50
C ARG A 68 9.36 3.99 -9.43
N GLU A 69 9.70 2.77 -9.81
CA GLU A 69 9.80 1.62 -8.91
C GLU A 69 10.64 1.89 -7.64
N SER A 70 11.75 2.64 -7.75
CA SER A 70 12.59 3.06 -6.61
C SER A 70 11.80 3.85 -5.57
N LEU A 71 11.18 4.96 -5.98
CA LEU A 71 10.35 5.79 -5.11
C LEU A 71 9.12 5.04 -4.60
N PHE A 72 8.47 4.25 -5.47
CA PHE A 72 7.36 3.39 -5.08
C PHE A 72 7.75 2.46 -3.94
N LEU A 73 8.86 1.74 -4.07
CA LEU A 73 9.34 0.80 -3.06
C LEU A 73 9.71 1.53 -1.76
N CYS A 74 10.30 2.72 -1.85
CA CYS A 74 10.58 3.57 -0.68
C CYS A 74 9.30 3.94 0.09
N LEU A 75 8.28 4.45 -0.61
CA LEU A 75 7.00 4.81 0.00
C LEU A 75 6.24 3.58 0.50
N PHE A 76 6.29 2.48 -0.24
CA PHE A 76 5.65 1.21 0.12
C PHE A 76 6.24 0.65 1.41
N ARG A 77 7.57 0.63 1.55
CA ARG A 77 8.25 0.20 2.79
C ARG A 77 7.88 1.07 3.98
N ALA A 78 7.79 2.39 3.77
CA ALA A 78 7.35 3.32 4.80
C ALA A 78 5.88 3.10 5.21
N ALA A 79 5.00 2.79 4.25
CA ALA A 79 3.60 2.46 4.49
C ALA A 79 3.44 1.11 5.20
N LEU A 80 4.20 0.09 4.77
CA LEU A 80 4.20 -1.25 5.35
C LEU A 80 4.64 -1.22 6.82
N ALA A 81 5.66 -0.43 7.13
CA ALA A 81 6.11 -0.24 8.51
C ALA A 81 5.20 0.72 9.31
N ARG A 82 4.18 1.32 8.70
CA ARG A 82 3.28 2.32 9.32
C ARG A 82 4.06 3.41 10.07
N GLY A 83 5.18 3.86 9.51
CA GLY A 83 6.08 4.84 10.14
C GLY A 83 6.93 4.32 11.31
N GLU A 84 6.70 3.09 11.80
CA GLU A 84 7.54 2.43 12.81
C GLU A 84 8.79 1.82 12.17
N LEU A 85 9.67 2.68 11.69
CA LEU A 85 10.86 2.26 10.95
C LEU A 85 12.03 1.85 11.86
N ARG A 86 11.79 1.69 13.17
CA ARG A 86 12.84 1.35 14.13
C ARG A 86 13.33 -0.08 13.83
N TYR A 87 14.63 -0.22 13.59
CA TYR A 87 15.35 -1.50 13.42
C TYR A 87 15.16 -2.25 12.09
N GLY A 88 14.50 -1.67 11.08
CA GLY A 88 14.43 -2.28 9.74
C GLY A 88 13.59 -3.57 9.65
N ARG A 89 12.90 -3.93 10.73
CA ARG A 89 12.07 -5.13 10.86
C ARG A 89 10.95 -4.93 11.87
N PHE A 90 9.88 -5.68 11.73
CA PHE A 90 8.81 -5.82 12.73
C PHE A 90 8.41 -7.29 12.84
N VAL A 91 7.60 -7.63 13.86
CA VAL A 91 7.10 -9.00 14.07
C VAL A 91 5.58 -8.97 13.97
N TRP A 92 5.02 -9.85 13.14
CA TRP A 92 3.60 -10.20 13.19
C TRP A 92 3.39 -11.30 14.20
N GLN A 93 2.30 -11.18 14.95
CA GLN A 93 1.89 -12.17 15.95
C GLN A 93 0.47 -12.62 15.64
N ASP A 94 0.25 -13.93 15.70
CA ASP A 94 -1.06 -14.57 15.64
C ASP A 94 -1.09 -15.70 16.65
N LEU A 95 -1.84 -15.50 17.74
CA LEU A 95 -1.88 -16.37 18.91
C LEU A 95 -0.46 -16.72 19.42
N ASP A 96 -0.03 -17.97 19.25
CA ASP A 96 1.27 -18.49 19.68
C ASP A 96 2.32 -18.48 18.55
N SER A 97 1.98 -17.96 17.36
CA SER A 97 2.87 -17.90 16.20
C SER A 97 3.42 -16.50 16.01
N GLU A 98 4.71 -16.42 15.68
CA GLU A 98 5.39 -15.17 15.36
C GLU A 98 6.08 -15.25 14.00
N LEU A 99 5.98 -14.19 13.21
CA LEU A 99 6.72 -14.03 11.96
C LEU A 99 7.44 -12.70 11.94
N GLY A 100 8.75 -12.75 11.86
CA GLY A 100 9.56 -11.57 11.61
C GLY A 100 9.50 -11.15 10.14
N VAL A 101 9.37 -9.84 9.90
CA VAL A 101 9.36 -9.24 8.56
C VAL A 101 10.48 -8.20 8.45
N HIS A 102 11.41 -8.42 7.52
CA HIS A 102 12.46 -7.48 7.14
C HIS A 102 11.94 -6.53 6.06
N TYR A 103 11.17 -5.51 6.47
CA TYR A 103 10.52 -4.61 5.51
C TYR A 103 11.54 -3.84 4.65
N GLN A 104 12.73 -3.51 5.17
CA GLN A 104 13.78 -2.82 4.39
C GLN A 104 14.36 -3.69 3.27
N GLU A 105 14.24 -5.00 3.40
CA GLU A 105 14.71 -5.97 2.39
C GLU A 105 13.60 -6.39 1.42
N SER A 106 12.38 -5.88 1.63
CA SER A 106 11.25 -6.17 0.75
C SER A 106 11.49 -5.60 -0.65
N ARG A 107 11.02 -6.27 -1.69
CA ARG A 107 11.25 -5.91 -3.10
C ARG A 107 9.93 -5.63 -3.79
N ALA A 108 9.99 -4.85 -4.86
CA ALA A 108 8.85 -4.64 -5.74
C ALA A 108 9.28 -4.86 -7.19
N ALA A 109 8.35 -5.32 -8.01
CA ALA A 109 8.44 -5.24 -9.46
C ALA A 109 7.15 -4.64 -10.01
N LEU A 110 7.26 -3.62 -10.85
CA LEU A 110 6.11 -2.97 -11.51
C LEU A 110 6.02 -3.44 -12.96
N LEU A 111 5.15 -4.43 -13.17
CA LEU A 111 4.90 -5.05 -14.46
C LEU A 111 3.60 -4.51 -15.08
N ASN A 112 3.36 -4.80 -16.35
CA ASN A 112 2.13 -4.38 -17.02
C ASN A 112 0.89 -4.99 -16.33
N GLY A 113 0.10 -4.15 -15.66
CA GLY A 113 -1.10 -4.56 -14.92
C GLY A 113 -0.84 -5.28 -13.60
N ILE A 114 0.42 -5.39 -13.14
CA ILE A 114 0.75 -6.17 -11.94
C ILE A 114 1.78 -5.41 -11.09
N VAL A 115 1.47 -5.26 -9.81
CA VAL A 115 2.43 -4.91 -8.75
C VAL A 115 2.80 -6.19 -8.02
N LEU A 116 4.06 -6.59 -8.10
CA LEU A 116 4.57 -7.77 -7.41
C LEU A 116 5.39 -7.34 -6.20
N ILE A 117 4.99 -7.74 -4.99
CA ILE A 117 5.73 -7.43 -3.76
C ILE A 117 6.35 -8.69 -3.20
N GLY A 118 7.65 -8.66 -2.92
CA GLY A 118 8.35 -9.70 -2.17
C GLY A 118 8.62 -9.24 -0.75
N LEU A 119 8.01 -9.89 0.24
CA LEU A 119 8.23 -9.62 1.66
C LEU A 119 9.28 -10.58 2.20
N ARG A 120 10.42 -10.06 2.64
CA ARG A 120 11.47 -10.86 3.26
C ARG A 120 11.08 -11.16 4.71
N THR A 121 11.06 -12.44 5.08
CA THR A 121 10.60 -12.90 6.40
C THR A 121 11.63 -13.79 7.08
N PHE A 122 11.46 -13.98 8.40
CA PHE A 122 12.28 -14.87 9.22
C PHE A 122 11.44 -15.49 10.34
N CYS A 123 11.73 -16.76 10.66
CA CYS A 123 11.09 -17.53 11.72
C CYS A 123 12.14 -18.46 12.34
N ASP A 124 12.05 -18.72 13.64
CA ASP A 124 12.97 -19.57 14.41
C ASP A 124 12.73 -21.07 14.19
N GLN A 125 11.51 -21.46 13.79
CA GLN A 125 11.11 -22.85 13.56
C GLN A 125 11.77 -23.51 12.33
N ILE A 126 12.40 -22.73 11.45
CA ILE A 126 12.98 -23.24 10.21
C ILE A 126 14.49 -23.34 10.36
N SER A 127 14.96 -24.54 10.69
CA SER A 127 16.38 -24.83 10.96
C SER A 127 17.14 -25.12 9.67
N GLY A 128 18.17 -24.31 9.34
CA GLY A 128 19.00 -24.51 8.13
C GLY A 128 20.35 -23.76 8.04
N GLY A 129 20.81 -23.05 9.08
CA GLY A 129 22.04 -22.23 9.07
C GLY A 129 21.76 -20.72 9.09
N GLU A 130 22.80 -19.87 9.01
CA GLU A 130 22.64 -18.38 8.96
C GLU A 130 21.47 -18.02 8.03
N ALA A 131 20.53 -17.17 8.46
CA ALA A 131 19.64 -16.49 7.52
C ALA A 131 18.83 -17.42 6.57
N ALA A 132 17.99 -18.32 7.11
CA ALA A 132 16.84 -18.86 6.37
C ALA A 132 15.79 -17.76 6.16
N GLN A 133 16.19 -16.69 5.48
CA GLN A 133 15.29 -15.63 5.08
C GLN A 133 14.39 -16.19 3.97
N MET A 134 13.09 -16.08 4.17
CA MET A 134 12.08 -16.54 3.22
C MET A 134 11.40 -15.36 2.57
N GLU A 135 10.70 -15.62 1.48
CA GLU A 135 9.97 -14.58 0.77
C GLU A 135 8.51 -14.99 0.61
N LEU A 136 7.61 -14.14 1.09
CA LEU A 136 6.21 -14.18 0.74
C LEU A 136 6.00 -13.20 -0.42
N VAL A 137 5.58 -13.72 -1.56
CA VAL A 137 5.36 -12.96 -2.78
C VAL A 137 3.87 -12.70 -2.94
N VAL A 138 3.49 -11.42 -2.99
CA VAL A 138 2.11 -10.97 -3.14
C VAL A 138 1.93 -10.32 -4.51
N PRO A 139 1.34 -11.05 -5.49
CA PRO A 139 0.92 -10.46 -6.74
C PRO A 139 -0.39 -9.68 -6.55
N MET A 140 -0.41 -8.43 -7.01
CA MET A 140 -1.59 -7.58 -7.02
C MET A 140 -1.84 -7.07 -8.44
N ALA A 141 -2.99 -7.43 -9.00
CA ALA A 141 -3.46 -6.90 -10.27
C ALA A 141 -3.96 -5.46 -10.09
N VAL A 142 -3.48 -4.58 -10.97
CA VAL A 142 -3.88 -3.18 -11.12
C VAL A 142 -4.25 -2.93 -12.59
N GLY A 143 -4.61 -1.69 -12.95
CA GLY A 143 -4.88 -1.35 -14.34
C GLY A 143 -3.65 -1.45 -15.24
N THR A 144 -3.88 -1.38 -16.55
CA THR A 144 -2.83 -1.18 -17.56
C THR A 144 -2.89 0.27 -18.07
N PRO A 145 -1.88 0.77 -18.82
CA PRO A 145 -1.92 2.13 -19.36
C PRO A 145 -3.16 2.45 -20.22
N ASN A 146 -3.72 1.43 -20.89
CA ASN A 146 -4.92 1.58 -21.72
C ASN A 146 -6.22 1.39 -20.93
N GLU A 147 -6.15 0.73 -19.78
CA GLU A 147 -7.28 0.36 -18.93
C GLU A 147 -6.92 0.63 -17.46
N PRO A 148 -6.83 1.91 -17.05
CA PRO A 148 -6.52 2.26 -15.67
C PRO A 148 -7.65 1.79 -14.75
N ALA A 149 -7.31 1.11 -13.66
CA ALA A 149 -8.29 0.62 -12.70
C ALA A 149 -8.68 1.74 -11.73
N GLY A 150 -9.97 1.94 -11.47
CA GLY A 150 -10.50 2.93 -10.51
C GLY A 150 -10.22 2.59 -9.06
N LEU A 151 -8.94 2.40 -8.71
CA LEU A 151 -8.46 1.80 -7.46
C LEU A 151 -9.02 0.39 -7.17
N VAL A 152 -9.48 -0.31 -8.21
CA VAL A 152 -9.78 -1.74 -8.10
C VAL A 152 -8.45 -2.48 -8.17
N VAL A 153 -7.96 -2.89 -7.00
CA VAL A 153 -6.78 -3.76 -6.86
C VAL A 153 -7.28 -5.15 -6.50
N ALA A 154 -6.92 -6.16 -7.29
CA ALA A 154 -7.23 -7.55 -6.99
C ALA A 154 -5.95 -8.29 -6.60
N ALA A 155 -5.91 -8.86 -5.40
CA ALA A 155 -4.82 -9.73 -4.97
C ALA A 155 -5.26 -11.21 -5.05
N GLU A 156 -4.29 -12.11 -5.13
CA GLU A 156 -4.55 -13.52 -4.83
C GLU A 156 -5.04 -13.66 -3.37
N THR A 157 -5.85 -14.69 -3.10
CA THR A 157 -6.39 -14.93 -1.75
C THR A 157 -5.30 -15.25 -0.73
N THR A 158 -4.16 -15.77 -1.19
CA THR A 158 -3.00 -16.09 -0.38
C THR A 158 -1.73 -15.65 -1.09
N ALA A 159 -0.71 -15.24 -0.33
CA ALA A 159 0.62 -15.03 -0.88
C ALA A 159 1.22 -16.33 -1.45
N ARG A 160 2.25 -16.21 -2.28
CA ARG A 160 3.08 -17.32 -2.77
C ARG A 160 4.35 -17.43 -1.94
N GLY A 161 4.83 -18.64 -1.65
CA GLY A 161 6.04 -18.84 -0.84
C GLY A 161 6.10 -20.25 -0.27
N PRO A 162 6.98 -20.51 0.72
CA PRO A 162 7.00 -21.76 1.45
C PRO A 162 5.64 -22.06 2.09
N GLU A 163 5.12 -23.27 1.90
CA GLU A 163 3.77 -23.71 2.33
C GLU A 163 3.50 -23.39 3.80
N LEU A 164 4.46 -23.72 4.68
CA LEU A 164 4.37 -23.44 6.12
C LEU A 164 4.12 -21.96 6.45
N LEU A 165 4.67 -21.03 5.66
CA LEU A 165 4.45 -19.60 5.85
C LEU A 165 3.14 -19.14 5.22
N VAL A 166 2.79 -19.67 4.05
CA VAL A 166 1.58 -19.28 3.34
C VAL A 166 0.34 -19.70 4.13
N ASP A 167 0.35 -20.89 4.73
CA ASP A 167 -0.79 -21.43 5.48
C ASP A 167 -1.17 -20.57 6.70
N VAL A 168 -0.19 -19.96 7.36
CA VAL A 168 -0.42 -19.15 8.57
C VAL A 168 -0.47 -17.65 8.24
N TRP A 169 0.41 -17.18 7.35
CA TRP A 169 0.67 -15.75 7.16
C TRP A 169 0.30 -15.23 5.76
N GLY A 170 -0.14 -16.11 4.85
CA GLY A 170 -0.41 -15.75 3.46
C GLY A 170 -1.47 -14.65 3.32
N GLU A 171 -2.58 -14.76 4.06
CA GLU A 171 -3.64 -13.75 4.08
C GLU A 171 -3.17 -12.43 4.73
N THR A 172 -2.44 -12.52 5.84
CA THR A 172 -1.85 -11.36 6.52
C THR A 172 -0.89 -10.59 5.60
N ALA A 173 -0.05 -11.31 4.84
CA ALA A 173 0.86 -10.72 3.87
C ALA A 173 0.10 -9.99 2.75
N VAL A 174 -0.95 -10.61 2.21
CA VAL A 174 -1.82 -9.99 1.20
C VAL A 174 -2.46 -8.72 1.75
N ALA A 175 -3.07 -8.79 2.94
CA ALA A 175 -3.74 -7.66 3.57
C ALA A 175 -2.78 -6.49 3.84
N ALA A 176 -1.60 -6.78 4.40
CA ALA A 176 -0.58 -5.77 4.67
C ALA A 176 -0.07 -5.10 3.38
N CYS A 177 0.20 -5.88 2.34
CA CYS A 177 0.64 -5.35 1.04
C CYS A 177 -0.44 -4.50 0.38
N TRP A 178 -1.70 -4.94 0.46
CA TRP A 178 -2.84 -4.20 -0.09
C TRP A 178 -3.04 -2.86 0.62
N GLN A 179 -3.00 -2.83 1.95
CA GLN A 179 -3.08 -1.59 2.73
C GLN A 179 -1.93 -0.64 2.42
N ALA A 180 -0.69 -1.15 2.35
CA ALA A 180 0.47 -0.35 2.01
C ALA A 180 0.36 0.25 0.59
N LEU A 181 -0.06 -0.54 -0.41
CA LEU A 181 -0.27 -0.06 -1.77
C LEU A 181 -1.34 1.04 -1.83
N ILE A 182 -2.49 0.83 -1.17
CA ILE A 182 -3.56 1.84 -1.12
C ILE A 182 -3.05 3.14 -0.47
N ALA A 183 -2.30 3.04 0.62
CA ALA A 183 -1.75 4.22 1.27
C ALA A 183 -0.77 4.98 0.36
N VAL A 184 0.11 4.28 -0.37
CA VAL A 184 0.99 4.90 -1.37
C VAL A 184 0.18 5.60 -2.45
N CYS A 185 -0.83 4.94 -3.03
CA CYS A 185 -1.67 5.55 -4.06
C CYS A 185 -2.38 6.81 -3.55
N ARG A 186 -2.94 6.76 -2.33
CA ARG A 186 -3.60 7.92 -1.69
C ARG A 186 -2.64 9.06 -1.43
N TYR A 187 -1.44 8.75 -0.96
CA TYR A 187 -0.39 9.75 -0.73
C TYR A 187 0.03 10.41 -2.04
N VAL A 188 0.36 9.63 -3.07
CA VAL A 188 0.72 10.14 -4.39
C VAL A 188 -0.40 11.02 -4.96
N ALA A 189 -1.66 10.57 -4.92
CA ALA A 189 -2.79 11.38 -5.38
C ALA A 189 -2.89 12.72 -4.64
N SER A 190 -2.62 12.74 -3.33
CA SER A 190 -2.67 13.98 -2.54
C SER A 190 -1.59 15.00 -2.91
N LEU A 191 -0.50 14.58 -3.56
CA LEU A 191 0.55 15.50 -4.03
C LEU A 191 0.07 16.43 -5.15
N ALA A 192 -0.96 16.03 -5.91
CA ALA A 192 -1.60 16.88 -6.92
C ALA A 192 -2.46 18.01 -6.32
N GLY A 193 -2.49 18.12 -4.99
CA GLY A 193 -3.08 19.20 -4.24
C GLY A 193 -4.50 18.90 -3.78
N GLU A 194 -5.33 19.93 -3.82
CA GLU A 194 -6.66 19.89 -3.21
C GLU A 194 -7.76 20.31 -4.18
N ASP A 195 -8.95 19.80 -3.91
CA ASP A 195 -10.17 20.23 -4.56
C ASP A 195 -10.61 21.63 -4.10
N GLN A 196 -11.67 22.15 -4.72
CA GLN A 196 -12.24 23.46 -4.40
C GLN A 196 -12.83 23.60 -2.97
N TYR A 197 -12.74 22.54 -2.16
CA TYR A 197 -13.18 22.49 -0.76
C TYR A 197 -12.02 22.21 0.20
N CYS A 198 -10.78 22.41 -0.24
CA CYS A 198 -9.56 22.16 0.55
C CYS A 198 -9.44 20.70 1.02
N ARG A 199 -9.95 19.74 0.24
CA ARG A 199 -9.73 18.31 0.49
C ARG A 199 -8.67 17.78 -0.45
N PRO A 200 -7.75 16.90 0.01
CA PRO A 200 -6.76 16.29 -0.87
C PRO A 200 -7.45 15.49 -1.97
N LEU A 201 -6.82 15.40 -3.14
CA LEU A 201 -7.30 14.51 -4.19
C LEU A 201 -7.17 13.04 -3.77
N VAL A 202 -8.02 12.20 -4.36
CA VAL A 202 -8.04 10.75 -4.17
C VAL A 202 -7.59 10.04 -5.45
N PRO A 203 -7.16 8.77 -5.38
CA PRO A 203 -6.84 8.03 -6.61
C PRO A 203 -8.13 7.74 -7.39
N GLY A 204 -8.25 8.31 -8.59
CA GLY A 204 -9.32 8.00 -9.54
C GLY A 204 -8.95 6.89 -10.52
N GLY A 205 -7.66 6.62 -10.69
CA GLY A 205 -7.14 5.54 -11.53
C GLY A 205 -5.73 5.11 -11.11
N VAL A 206 -5.40 3.82 -11.22
CA VAL A 206 -4.07 3.28 -10.95
C VAL A 206 -3.73 2.23 -12.01
N HIS A 207 -2.51 2.31 -12.54
CA HIS A 207 -1.94 1.27 -13.39
C HIS A 207 -0.43 1.12 -13.15
N ALA A 208 0.11 -0.03 -13.54
CA ALA A 208 1.54 -0.30 -13.52
C ALA A 208 2.01 -0.76 -14.90
N ALA A 209 3.19 -0.32 -15.32
CA ALA A 209 3.88 -0.78 -16.52
C ALA A 209 5.36 -0.36 -16.49
N ASP A 210 6.23 -1.21 -17.03
CA ASP A 210 7.63 -0.89 -17.37
C ASP A 210 8.44 -0.24 -16.22
N GLY A 211 8.26 -0.68 -14.98
CA GLY A 211 8.97 -0.12 -13.82
C GLY A 211 8.36 1.16 -13.25
N PHE A 212 7.12 1.50 -13.65
CA PHE A 212 6.39 2.67 -13.18
C PHE A 212 5.01 2.32 -12.63
N LEU A 213 4.62 3.02 -11.58
CA LEU A 213 3.26 3.07 -11.05
C LEU A 213 2.70 4.45 -11.43
N THR A 214 1.58 4.48 -12.13
CA THR A 214 0.90 5.72 -12.46
C THR A 214 -0.39 5.82 -11.66
N VAL A 215 -0.55 6.96 -10.98
CA VAL A 215 -1.76 7.31 -10.24
C VAL A 215 -2.41 8.48 -10.95
N VAL A 216 -3.68 8.34 -11.31
CA VAL A 216 -4.52 9.42 -11.84
C VAL A 216 -5.28 10.03 -10.66
N PRO A 217 -4.87 11.21 -10.14
CA PRO A 217 -5.55 11.83 -9.02
C PRO A 217 -6.88 12.41 -9.49
N GLN A 218 -7.87 12.46 -8.60
CA GLN A 218 -9.20 12.96 -8.90
C GLN A 218 -9.78 13.66 -7.68
N ALA A 219 -10.47 14.78 -7.90
CA ALA A 219 -11.28 15.39 -6.86
C ALA A 219 -12.50 14.50 -6.59
N MET A 220 -12.82 14.25 -5.32
CA MET A 220 -13.99 13.44 -4.96
C MET A 220 -15.27 13.99 -5.60
N HIS A 221 -16.14 13.08 -6.06
CA HIS A 221 -17.45 13.49 -6.55
C HIS A 221 -18.28 14.08 -5.42
N ALA A 222 -19.20 14.98 -5.77
CA ALA A 222 -20.06 15.63 -4.78
C ALA A 222 -20.89 14.62 -3.94
N VAL A 223 -21.23 13.47 -4.52
CA VAL A 223 -22.00 12.40 -3.88
C VAL A 223 -21.21 11.60 -2.84
N ASP A 224 -19.88 11.50 -3.00
CA ASP A 224 -18.99 10.73 -2.12
C ASP A 224 -18.59 11.53 -0.86
N ARG A 225 -19.03 12.78 -0.76
CA ARG A 225 -18.59 13.73 0.28
C ARG A 225 -19.26 13.56 1.66
N GLN A 226 -19.95 12.46 1.93
CA GLN A 226 -20.73 12.32 3.18
C GLN A 226 -19.85 12.48 4.44
N GLY A 227 -20.15 13.51 5.25
CA GLY A 227 -19.50 13.84 6.52
C GLY A 227 -19.66 15.34 6.88
N PRO A 228 -19.74 15.73 8.17
CA PRO A 228 -19.88 17.13 8.55
C PRO A 228 -18.62 17.94 8.20
N ARG A 229 -18.82 19.26 8.04
CA ARG A 229 -17.77 20.25 7.77
C ARG A 229 -16.84 20.43 8.96
#